data_AF-A0A178ULR1-F1
#
_entry.id   AF-A0A178ULR1-F1
#
_cell.length_a   1.000
_cell.length_b   1.000
_cell.length_c   1.000
_cell.angle_alpha   90.00
_cell.angle_beta   90.00
_cell.angle_gamma   90.00
#
_symmetry.space_group_name_H-M   'P 1'
#
loop_
_entity.id
_entity.type
_entity.pdbx_description
1 polymer ?
#
loop_
_entity_poly.entity_id
_entity_poly.type
_entity_poly.pdbx_seq_one_letter_code
_entity_poly.pdbx_strand_id
1 'polypeptide(L)'
;MRDQSRNFEMVISWGDELIHVLDDRKGFDVLVQTLEQLRAIPFSCDEDFKEIHESLQDLQKKLDVCKEKTDEANSEIADEEEIERLQKELDEELELECKLKEELRFIADELKDLNSQEALFEEHRLAIKRNKRDQLRTETKLPMYASVTRVIPNIDDSLKTSGCILLL
;
A
#
# COMPACT_ATOMS: atom_id res chain seq x y z
N MET A 1 -7.89 -19.29 101.84
CA MET A 1 -9.35 -19.46 102.01
C MET A 1 -10.17 -18.21 101.67
N ARG A 2 -9.68 -16.96 101.88
CA ARG A 2 -10.48 -15.74 101.61
C ARG A 2 -10.66 -15.39 100.11
N ASP A 3 -9.68 -15.71 99.25
CA ASP A 3 -9.77 -15.43 97.80
C ASP A 3 -10.74 -16.33 97.03
N GLN A 4 -10.91 -17.59 97.44
CA GLN A 4 -11.84 -18.52 96.76
C GLN A 4 -13.29 -18.08 96.96
N SER A 5 -13.66 -17.62 98.16
CA SER A 5 -15.02 -17.12 98.45
C SER A 5 -15.40 -15.93 97.58
N ARG A 6 -14.44 -15.03 97.30
CA ARG A 6 -14.65 -13.82 96.48
C ARG A 6 -14.85 -14.16 95.00
N ASN A 7 -14.18 -15.20 94.51
CA ASN A 7 -14.41 -15.75 93.18
C ASN A 7 -15.79 -16.42 93.06
N PHE A 8 -16.25 -17.15 94.08
CA PHE A 8 -17.59 -17.74 94.08
C PHE A 8 -18.70 -16.69 94.05
N GLU A 9 -18.58 -15.62 94.82
CA GLU A 9 -19.54 -14.52 94.86
C GLU A 9 -19.61 -13.75 93.53
N MET A 10 -18.45 -13.57 92.86
CA MET A 10 -18.38 -12.97 91.52
C MET A 10 -19.05 -13.85 90.46
N VAL A 11 -18.84 -15.17 90.52
CA VAL A 11 -19.50 -16.13 89.60
C VAL A 11 -21.00 -16.15 89.82
N ILE A 12 -21.48 -16.08 91.06
CA ILE A 12 -22.91 -15.99 91.38
C ILE A 12 -23.48 -14.67 90.84
N SER A 13 -22.80 -13.54 91.06
CA SER A 13 -23.22 -12.23 90.53
C SER A 13 -23.34 -12.23 89.00
N TRP A 14 -22.37 -12.83 88.29
CA TRP A 14 -22.46 -12.99 86.84
C TRP A 14 -23.60 -13.93 86.42
N GLY A 15 -23.86 -14.97 87.21
CA GLY A 15 -25.00 -15.86 87.03
C GLY A 15 -26.34 -15.13 87.16
N ASP A 16 -26.48 -14.30 88.19
CA ASP A 16 -27.69 -13.52 88.46
C ASP A 16 -27.92 -12.44 87.39
N GLU A 17 -26.86 -11.77 86.93
CA GLU A 17 -26.92 -10.83 85.80
C GLU A 17 -27.34 -11.54 84.51
N LEU A 18 -26.79 -12.73 84.23
CA LEU A 18 -27.18 -13.52 83.07
C LEU A 18 -28.64 -13.98 83.15
N ILE A 19 -29.09 -14.42 84.33
CA ILE A 19 -30.50 -14.79 84.56
C ILE A 19 -31.40 -13.58 84.33
N HIS A 20 -31.07 -12.40 84.84
CA HIS A 20 -31.87 -11.20 84.65
C HIS A 20 -31.93 -10.76 83.18
N VAL A 21 -30.84 -10.92 82.42
CA VAL A 21 -30.80 -10.62 80.99
C VAL A 21 -31.64 -11.63 80.19
N LEU A 22 -31.69 -12.89 80.60
CA LEU A 22 -32.47 -13.95 79.96
C LEU A 22 -33.95 -13.94 80.36
N ASP A 23 -34.27 -13.48 81.58
CA ASP A 23 -35.65 -13.37 82.10
C ASP A 23 -36.36 -12.13 81.54
N ASP A 24 -35.62 -11.10 81.10
CA ASP A 24 -36.15 -10.07 80.22
C ASP A 24 -36.51 -10.68 78.86
N ARG A 25 -37.82 -10.88 78.64
CA ARG A 25 -38.39 -11.41 77.39
C ARG A 25 -37.81 -10.72 76.16
N LYS A 26 -37.54 -9.41 76.24
CA LYS A 26 -36.95 -8.63 75.17
C LYS A 26 -35.48 -9.00 74.90
N GLY A 27 -34.70 -9.27 75.94
CA GLY A 27 -33.31 -9.72 75.84
C GLY A 27 -33.21 -11.12 75.21
N PHE A 28 -34.08 -12.04 75.63
CA PHE A 28 -34.17 -13.36 75.03
C PHE A 28 -34.59 -13.32 73.55
N ASP A 29 -35.60 -12.51 73.20
CA ASP A 29 -36.07 -12.36 71.81
C ASP A 29 -34.96 -11.80 70.89
N VAL A 30 -34.16 -10.84 71.38
CA VAL A 30 -32.98 -10.31 70.65
C VAL A 30 -31.90 -11.39 70.48
N LEU A 31 -31.67 -12.25 71.47
CA LEU A 31 -30.72 -13.36 71.37
C LEU A 31 -31.16 -14.39 70.32
N VAL A 32 -32.45 -14.74 70.29
CA VAL A 32 -33.01 -15.64 69.28
C VAL A 32 -32.88 -15.03 67.88
N GLN A 33 -33.22 -13.76 67.71
CA GLN A 33 -33.10 -13.07 66.43
C GLN A 33 -31.65 -12.99 65.94
N THR A 34 -30.70 -12.69 66.83
CA THR A 34 -29.27 -12.65 66.49
C THR A 34 -28.73 -14.04 66.14
N LEU A 35 -29.23 -15.11 66.76
CA LEU A 35 -28.89 -16.49 66.40
C LEU A 35 -29.45 -16.89 65.03
N GLU A 36 -30.68 -16.49 64.71
CA GLU A 36 -31.28 -16.70 63.38
C GLU A 36 -30.51 -15.93 62.30
N GLN A 37 -30.14 -14.67 62.56
CA GLN A 37 -29.28 -13.88 61.67
C GLN A 37 -27.91 -14.55 61.48
N LEU A 38 -27.27 -15.02 62.56
CA LEU A 38 -26.00 -15.73 62.49
C LEU A 38 -26.12 -17.01 61.66
N ARG A 39 -27.24 -17.73 61.76
CA ARG A 39 -27.53 -18.93 60.97
C ARG A 39 -27.79 -18.60 59.50
N ALA A 40 -28.28 -17.40 59.17
CA ALA A 40 -28.52 -16.96 57.80
C ALA A 40 -27.22 -16.55 57.06
N ILE A 41 -26.23 -16.01 57.77
CA ILE A 41 -24.96 -15.53 57.18
C ILE A 41 -24.25 -16.60 56.32
N PRO A 42 -24.09 -17.87 56.76
CA PRO A 42 -23.47 -18.89 55.91
C PRO A 42 -24.17 -19.11 54.58
N PHE A 43 -25.51 -19.02 54.55
CA PHE A 43 -26.28 -19.21 53.31
C PHE A 43 -26.09 -18.04 52.37
N SER A 44 -26.11 -16.80 52.87
CA SER A 44 -25.82 -15.62 52.03
C SER A 44 -24.38 -15.65 51.52
N CYS A 45 -23.42 -16.04 52.36
CA CYS A 45 -22.02 -16.19 51.93
C CYS A 45 -21.83 -17.28 50.87
N ASP A 46 -22.58 -18.38 50.94
CA ASP A 46 -22.52 -19.45 49.94
C ASP A 46 -23.12 -19.00 48.59
N GLU A 47 -24.22 -18.24 48.65
CA GLU A 47 -24.83 -17.63 47.47
C GLU A 47 -23.91 -16.60 46.82
N ASP A 48 -23.33 -15.68 47.60
CA ASP A 48 -22.34 -14.71 47.14
C ASP A 48 -21.10 -15.41 46.53
N PHE A 49 -20.61 -16.47 47.20
CA PHE A 49 -19.48 -17.25 46.70
C PHE A 49 -19.78 -17.90 45.36
N LYS A 50 -20.98 -18.47 45.20
CA LYS A 50 -21.43 -19.09 43.95
C LYS A 50 -21.56 -18.05 42.84
N GLU A 51 -22.15 -16.88 43.10
CA GLU A 51 -22.29 -15.81 42.11
C GLU A 51 -20.91 -15.30 41.64
N ILE A 52 -19.99 -15.08 42.58
CA ILE A 52 -18.61 -14.67 42.27
C ILE A 52 -17.91 -15.76 41.45
N HIS A 53 -18.07 -17.02 41.83
CA HIS A 53 -17.44 -18.14 41.12
C HIS A 53 -17.99 -18.27 39.68
N GLU A 54 -19.31 -18.16 39.48
CA GLU A 54 -19.93 -18.18 38.16
C GLU A 54 -19.45 -16.99 37.30
N SER A 55 -19.37 -15.81 37.89
CA SER A 55 -18.85 -14.60 37.23
C SER A 55 -17.37 -14.74 36.84
N LEU A 56 -16.55 -15.31 37.72
CA LEU A 56 -15.15 -15.61 37.45
C LEU A 56 -15.01 -16.58 36.28
N GLN A 57 -15.84 -17.63 36.25
CA GLN A 57 -15.83 -18.61 35.17
C GLN A 57 -16.26 -18.00 33.82
N ASP A 58 -17.24 -17.08 33.82
CA ASP A 58 -17.65 -16.35 32.62
C ASP A 58 -16.55 -15.42 32.10
N LEU A 59 -15.89 -14.68 33.00
CA LEU A 59 -14.74 -13.84 32.66
C LEU A 59 -13.57 -14.66 32.10
N GLN A 60 -13.28 -15.83 32.68
CA GLN A 60 -12.27 -16.76 32.18
C GLN A 60 -12.58 -17.17 30.72
N LYS A 61 -13.82 -17.58 30.43
CA LYS A 61 -14.24 -17.94 29.07
C LYS A 61 -14.09 -16.77 28.09
N LYS A 62 -14.48 -15.56 28.50
CA LYS A 62 -14.31 -14.35 27.67
C LYS A 62 -12.85 -14.04 27.41
N LEU A 63 -11.99 -14.21 28.41
CA LEU A 63 -10.54 -14.07 28.26
C LEU A 63 -9.99 -15.05 27.22
N ASP A 64 -10.39 -16.32 27.30
CA ASP A 64 -9.94 -17.37 26.38
C ASP A 64 -10.37 -17.05 24.93
N VAL A 65 -11.63 -16.63 24.72
CA VAL A 65 -12.12 -16.20 23.40
C VAL A 65 -11.36 -14.98 22.87
N CYS A 66 -11.07 -14.00 23.72
CA CYS A 66 -10.29 -12.83 23.31
C CYS A 66 -8.85 -13.21 22.93
N LYS A 67 -8.25 -14.16 23.66
CA LYS A 67 -6.92 -14.65 23.37
C LYS A 67 -6.87 -15.38 22.02
N GLU A 68 -7.81 -16.29 21.77
CA GLU A 68 -7.93 -16.99 20.49
C GLU A 68 -8.07 -16.01 19.31
N LYS A 69 -8.95 -15.01 19.44
CA LYS A 69 -9.10 -13.96 18.40
C LYS A 69 -7.83 -13.15 18.17
N THR A 70 -7.06 -12.90 19.23
CA THR A 70 -5.79 -12.17 19.12
C THR A 70 -4.75 -13.03 18.41
N ASP A 71 -4.69 -14.32 18.73
CA ASP A 71 -3.78 -15.27 18.10
C ASP A 71 -4.14 -15.49 16.62
N GLU A 72 -5.43 -15.59 16.29
CA GLU A 72 -5.94 -15.67 14.91
C GLU A 72 -5.58 -14.41 14.10
N ALA A 73 -5.87 -13.22 14.64
CA ALA A 73 -5.53 -11.95 13.98
C ALA A 73 -4.00 -11.83 13.77
N ASN A 74 -3.19 -12.26 14.74
CA ASN A 74 -1.74 -12.26 14.59
C ASN A 74 -1.23 -13.24 13.53
N SER A 75 -1.93 -14.36 13.31
CA SER A 75 -1.60 -15.33 12.26
C SER A 75 -2.07 -14.90 10.87
N GLU A 76 -3.04 -14.01 10.77
CA GLU A 76 -3.54 -13.46 9.49
C GLU A 76 -2.66 -12.31 8.97
N ILE A 77 -1.93 -11.64 9.86
CA ILE A 77 -0.95 -10.61 9.47
C ILE A 77 0.11 -11.27 8.58
N ALA A 78 0.24 -10.78 7.35
CA ALA A 78 1.27 -11.23 6.43
C ALA A 78 2.65 -11.14 7.08
N ASP A 79 3.47 -12.17 6.88
CA ASP A 79 4.80 -12.21 7.47
C ASP A 79 5.55 -10.93 7.12
N GLU A 80 6.11 -10.26 8.13
CA GLU A 80 6.90 -9.03 7.94
C GLU A 80 8.01 -9.26 6.89
N GLU A 81 8.58 -10.47 6.85
CA GLU A 81 9.55 -10.89 5.85
C GLU A 81 8.97 -10.93 4.42
N GLU A 82 7.71 -11.29 4.24
CA GLU A 82 7.05 -11.26 2.92
C GLU A 82 6.82 -9.83 2.45
N ILE A 83 6.42 -8.94 3.36
CA ILE A 83 6.25 -7.52 3.07
C ILE A 83 7.60 -6.90 2.66
N GLU A 84 8.68 -7.17 3.41
CA GLU A 84 10.01 -6.67 3.08
C GLU A 84 10.52 -7.22 1.73
N ARG A 85 10.29 -8.51 1.45
CA ARG A 85 10.62 -9.11 0.15
C ARG A 85 9.91 -8.41 -1.01
N LEU A 86 8.59 -8.20 -0.87
CA LEU A 86 7.78 -7.56 -1.92
C LEU A 86 8.17 -6.08 -2.13
N GLN A 87 8.49 -5.35 -1.06
CA GLN A 87 9.00 -3.98 -1.16
C GLN A 87 10.31 -3.92 -1.94
N LYS A 88 11.23 -4.84 -1.64
CA LYS A 88 12.51 -4.93 -2.36
C LYS A 88 12.32 -5.27 -3.85
N GLU A 89 11.46 -6.23 -4.17
CA GLU A 89 11.14 -6.59 -5.55
C GLU A 89 10.54 -5.41 -6.33
N LEU A 90 9.64 -4.65 -5.68
CA LEU A 90 9.05 -3.44 -6.26
C LEU A 90 10.12 -2.37 -6.56
N ASP A 91 11.05 -2.14 -5.65
CA ASP A 91 12.13 -1.16 -5.83
C ASP A 91 13.06 -1.56 -7.00
N GLU A 92 13.40 -2.85 -7.10
CA GLU A 92 14.21 -3.38 -8.20
C GLU A 92 13.51 -3.23 -9.56
N GLU A 93 12.21 -3.52 -9.63
CA GLU A 93 11.42 -3.39 -10.86
C GLU A 93 11.26 -1.92 -11.29
N LEU A 94 11.07 -1.00 -10.34
CA LEU A 94 11.02 0.44 -10.61
C LEU A 94 12.35 0.96 -11.18
N GLU A 95 13.49 0.48 -10.66
CA GLU A 95 14.80 0.84 -11.19
C GLU A 95 14.99 0.34 -12.63
N LEU A 96 14.54 -0.88 -12.93
CA LEU A 96 14.54 -1.43 -14.29
C LEU A 96 13.65 -0.64 -15.24
N GLU A 97 12.44 -0.27 -14.81
CA GLU A 97 11.52 0.55 -15.61
C GLU A 97 12.14 1.91 -15.97
N CYS A 98 12.85 2.54 -15.02
CA CYS A 98 13.55 3.80 -15.26
C CYS A 98 14.64 3.66 -16.34
N LYS A 99 15.47 2.61 -16.26
CA LYS A 99 16.52 2.33 -17.26
C LYS A 99 15.92 2.10 -18.64
N LEU A 100 14.86 1.29 -18.74
CA LEU A 100 14.18 1.01 -20.01
C LEU A 100 13.57 2.27 -20.63
N LYS A 101 12.99 3.16 -19.81
CA LYS A 101 12.47 4.45 -20.28
C LYS A 101 13.57 5.33 -20.86
N GLU A 102 14.76 5.34 -20.26
CA GLU A 102 15.91 6.09 -20.78
C GLU A 102 16.41 5.52 -22.11
N GLU A 103 16.51 4.19 -22.22
CA GLU A 103 16.88 3.50 -23.46
C GLU A 103 15.87 3.78 -24.58
N LEU A 104 14.57 3.69 -24.29
CA LEU A 104 13.52 4.01 -25.26
C LEU A 104 13.58 5.46 -25.72
N ARG A 105 13.88 6.41 -24.82
CA ARG A 105 14.09 7.81 -25.19
C ARG A 105 15.27 7.97 -26.14
N PHE A 106 16.39 7.32 -25.84
CA PHE A 106 17.58 7.34 -26.70
C PHE A 106 17.28 6.79 -28.10
N ILE A 107 16.60 5.64 -28.19
CA ILE A 107 16.20 5.03 -29.47
C ILE A 107 15.25 5.96 -30.24
N ALA A 108 14.31 6.63 -29.56
CA ALA A 108 13.38 7.56 -30.19
C ALA A 108 14.10 8.78 -30.80
N ASP A 109 15.11 9.30 -30.11
CA ASP A 109 15.95 10.39 -30.62
C ASP A 109 16.78 9.95 -31.83
N GLU A 110 17.41 8.76 -31.78
CA GLU A 110 18.16 8.21 -32.92
C GLU A 110 17.26 7.96 -34.14
N LEU A 111 16.06 7.43 -33.94
CA LEU A 111 15.07 7.25 -35.01
C LEU A 111 14.66 8.58 -35.64
N LYS A 112 14.50 9.63 -34.85
CA LYS A 112 14.16 10.97 -35.34
C LYS A 112 15.26 11.55 -36.22
N ASP A 113 16.51 11.35 -35.82
CA ASP A 113 17.68 11.80 -36.60
C ASP A 113 17.78 11.02 -37.92
N LEU A 114 17.64 9.69 -37.88
CA LEU A 114 17.64 8.85 -39.08
C LEU A 114 16.52 9.21 -40.04
N ASN A 115 15.31 9.46 -39.53
CA ASN A 115 14.18 9.88 -40.36
C ASN A 115 14.40 11.25 -41.01
N SER A 116 15.09 12.16 -40.30
CA SER A 116 15.50 13.45 -40.86
C SER A 116 16.55 13.27 -41.96
N GLN A 117 17.49 12.35 -41.78
CA GLN A 117 18.48 12.00 -42.79
C GLN A 117 17.83 11.37 -44.02
N GLU A 118 16.86 10.45 -43.85
CA GLU A 118 16.11 9.84 -44.95
C GLU A 118 15.43 10.91 -45.83
N ALA A 119 14.77 11.89 -45.21
CA ALA A 119 14.14 12.99 -45.93
C ALA A 119 15.14 13.79 -46.77
N LEU A 120 16.33 14.09 -46.23
CA LEU A 120 17.40 14.78 -46.96
C LEU A 120 17.93 13.96 -48.14
N PHE A 121 18.12 12.66 -47.97
CA PHE A 121 18.54 11.77 -49.06
C PHE A 121 17.51 11.71 -50.18
N GLU A 122 16.23 11.66 -49.82
CA GLU A 122 15.14 11.61 -50.78
C GLU A 122 15.02 12.92 -51.59
N GLU A 123 15.18 14.08 -50.93
CA GLU A 123 15.26 15.37 -51.61
C GLU A 123 16.44 15.42 -52.60
N HIS A 124 17.62 15.01 -52.15
CA HIS A 124 18.82 14.99 -52.98
C HIS A 124 18.66 14.05 -54.20
N ARG A 125 18.05 12.87 -53.99
CA ARG A 125 17.72 11.92 -55.06
C ARG A 125 16.79 12.54 -56.10
N LEU A 126 15.77 13.27 -55.68
CA LEU A 126 14.85 13.98 -56.57
C LEU A 126 15.55 15.12 -57.33
N ALA A 127 16.43 15.87 -56.66
CA ALA A 127 17.21 16.94 -57.28
C ALA A 127 18.12 16.39 -58.39
N ILE A 128 18.83 15.28 -58.15
CA ILE A 128 19.65 14.62 -59.17
C ILE A 128 18.79 14.20 -60.38
N LYS A 129 17.61 13.63 -60.16
CA LYS A 129 16.70 13.22 -61.24
C LYS A 129 16.24 14.40 -62.09
N ARG A 130 15.93 15.55 -61.46
CA ARG A 130 15.57 16.79 -62.17
C ARG A 130 16.75 17.32 -62.98
N ASN A 131 17.92 17.41 -62.37
CA ASN A 131 19.13 17.91 -63.02
C ASN A 131 19.49 17.06 -64.26
N LYS A 132 19.48 15.72 -64.15
CA LYS A 132 19.68 14.82 -65.30
C LYS A 132 18.69 15.06 -66.44
N ARG A 133 17.42 15.33 -66.12
CA ARG A 133 16.39 15.62 -67.12
C ARG A 133 16.65 16.96 -67.80
N ASP A 134 17.02 17.97 -67.03
CA ASP A 134 17.30 19.31 -67.56
C ASP A 134 18.58 19.32 -68.40
N GLN A 135 19.61 18.59 -67.99
CA GLN A 135 20.82 18.36 -68.78
C GLN A 135 20.50 17.74 -70.14
N LEU A 136 19.73 16.65 -70.17
CA LEU A 136 19.32 16.02 -71.43
C LEU A 136 18.54 16.97 -72.34
N ARG A 137 17.67 17.81 -71.76
CA ARG A 137 16.94 18.85 -72.51
C ARG A 137 17.88 19.90 -73.09
N THR A 138 18.91 20.32 -72.35
CA THR A 138 19.91 21.27 -72.87
C THR A 138 20.76 20.67 -73.98
N GLU A 139 21.20 19.41 -73.84
CA GLU A 139 22.02 18.71 -74.83
C GLU A 139 21.27 18.46 -76.15
N THR A 140 19.97 18.15 -76.08
CA THR A 140 19.15 17.85 -77.26
C THR A 140 18.63 19.10 -77.99
N LYS A 141 18.68 20.28 -77.35
CA LYS A 141 18.10 21.52 -77.89
C LYS A 141 18.79 21.97 -79.19
N LEU A 142 20.12 22.04 -79.21
CA LEU A 142 20.87 22.51 -80.38
C LEU A 142 20.74 21.57 -81.59
N PRO A 143 20.91 20.24 -81.45
CA PRO A 143 20.66 19.28 -82.55
C PRO A 143 19.23 19.34 -83.08
N MET A 144 18.24 19.50 -82.20
CA MET A 144 16.84 19.63 -82.61
C MET A 144 16.63 20.84 -83.53
N TYR A 145 17.14 22.02 -83.16
CA TYR A 145 17.05 23.20 -84.03
C TYR A 145 17.77 23.00 -85.36
N ALA A 146 19.01 22.47 -85.34
CA ALA A 146 19.78 22.22 -86.55
C ALA A 146 19.07 21.24 -87.50
N SER A 147 18.31 20.26 -86.98
CA SER A 147 17.55 19.32 -87.81
C SER A 147 16.42 19.98 -88.61
N VAL A 148 15.82 21.04 -88.08
CA VAL A 148 14.70 21.77 -88.71
C VAL A 148 15.24 22.88 -89.63
N THR A 149 16.24 23.62 -89.19
CA THR A 149 16.76 24.80 -89.91
C THR A 149 17.88 24.45 -90.89
N ARG A 150 18.55 23.31 -90.70
CA ARG A 150 19.79 22.92 -91.40
C ARG A 150 20.93 23.93 -91.23
N VAL A 151 20.91 24.70 -90.14
CA VAL A 151 21.94 25.70 -89.82
C VAL A 151 22.55 25.37 -88.45
N ILE A 152 23.88 25.33 -88.38
CA ILE A 152 24.63 25.29 -87.13
C ILE A 152 25.12 26.71 -86.82
N PRO A 153 24.56 27.41 -85.83
CA PRO A 153 25.00 28.75 -85.47
C PRO A 153 26.40 28.73 -84.86
N ASN A 154 27.22 29.72 -85.21
CA ASN A 154 28.49 29.98 -84.56
C ASN A 154 28.23 30.77 -83.27
N ILE A 155 28.76 30.26 -82.16
CA ILE A 155 28.50 30.75 -80.79
C ILE A 155 29.69 31.50 -80.20
N ASP A 156 30.81 31.60 -80.92
CA ASP A 156 32.03 32.23 -80.43
C ASP A 156 31.96 33.78 -80.38
N ASP A 157 31.10 34.39 -81.21
CA ASP A 157 30.94 35.85 -81.28
C ASP A 157 29.48 36.26 -80.97
N SER A 158 29.27 36.77 -79.76
CA SER A 158 27.94 37.16 -79.27
C SER A 158 27.36 38.41 -79.94
N LEU A 159 28.20 39.19 -80.64
CA LEU A 159 27.80 40.43 -81.29
C LEU A 159 27.41 40.23 -82.77
N LYS A 160 27.66 39.04 -83.34
CA LYS A 160 27.44 38.77 -84.77
C LYS A 160 26.72 37.44 -84.99
N THR A 161 25.53 37.49 -85.58
CA THR A 161 24.82 36.29 -86.01
C THR A 161 25.50 35.69 -87.24
N SER A 162 26.16 34.54 -87.06
CA SER A 162 26.82 33.79 -88.13
C SER A 162 26.67 32.28 -87.92
N GLY A 163 26.89 31.45 -88.94
CA GLY A 163 26.72 30.00 -88.85
C GLY A 163 26.97 29.26 -90.18
N CYS A 164 27.03 27.94 -90.11
CA CYS A 164 27.23 27.05 -91.26
C CYS A 164 25.90 26.43 -91.71
N ILE A 165 25.63 26.42 -93.02
CA ILE A 165 24.50 25.69 -93.60
C ILE A 165 24.96 24.26 -93.90
N LEU A 166 24.18 23.28 -93.46
CA LEU A 166 24.37 21.87 -93.79
C LEU A 166 23.72 21.59 -95.15
N LEU A 167 24.55 21.49 -96.20
CA LEU A 167 24.13 21.04 -97.52
C LEU A 167 24.24 19.50 -97.57
N LEU A 168 23.14 18.84 -97.93
CA LEU A 168 23.09 17.40 -98.24
C LEU A 168 23.81 17.10 -99.55
#